data_AF-A0A816EZF8-F1
#
_entry.id   AF-A0A816EZF8-F1
#
_cell.length_a   1.000
_cell.length_b   1.000
_cell.length_c   1.000
_cell.angle_alpha   90.00
_cell.angle_beta   90.00
_cell.angle_gamma   90.00
#
_symmetry.space_group_name_H-M   'P 1'
#
loop_
_entity.id
_entity.type
_entity.pdbx_description
1 polymer ?
#
loop_
_entity_poly.entity_id
_entity_poly.type
_entity_poly.pdbx_seq_one_letter_code
_entity_poly.pdbx_strand_id
1 'polypeptide(L)'
;MDQTLTINSELHSTDNDKSEKRITSQETVPSSNIKTKMVDIFYSCNYFYCGNRCFSSSNRRQNEEEKWETGCGNDSILITFDELPSLTAVPNGYKSINWNNAYVFINSYNISGFQTGTVSPNCTSHNAYGNPMRMTNLDGTLFTLHSVAMASAWKDNLQLNVVGYRSNVIIANNTYIIQVFLLSNITFIGYSNLDTVVFSTSGGTRNPNVSDDGTHYAMDNLCISVK
;
A
#
# COMPACT_ATOMS: atom_id res chain seq x y z
N MET A 1 0.17 -40.07 33.42
CA MET A 1 0.98 -40.31 32.20
C MET A 1 1.19 -38.95 31.57
N ASP A 2 2.37 -38.39 31.76
CA ASP A 2 2.75 -37.08 31.21
C ASP A 2 3.27 -37.31 29.77
N GLN A 3 2.70 -36.64 28.78
CA GLN A 3 3.17 -36.75 27.39
C GLN A 3 4.26 -35.71 27.15
N THR A 4 5.49 -36.16 26.97
CA THR A 4 6.60 -35.34 26.48
C THR A 4 6.54 -35.25 24.95
N LEU A 5 6.56 -34.03 24.41
CA LEU A 5 6.67 -33.75 22.99
C LEU A 5 8.08 -33.25 22.68
N THR A 6 8.81 -34.00 21.85
CA THR A 6 10.13 -33.61 21.34
C THR A 6 9.93 -32.73 20.10
N ILE A 7 10.35 -31.47 20.16
CA ILE A 7 10.37 -30.58 18.98
C ILE A 7 11.79 -30.59 18.42
N ASN A 8 11.95 -31.08 17.19
CA ASN A 8 13.19 -30.94 16.44
C ASN A 8 13.05 -29.71 15.52
N SER A 9 13.97 -28.76 15.64
CA SER A 9 14.13 -27.70 14.65
C SER A 9 15.38 -27.98 13.83
N GLU A 10 15.23 -28.10 12.52
CA GLU A 10 16.35 -28.16 11.58
C GLU A 10 16.44 -26.81 10.87
N LEU A 11 17.55 -26.11 11.06
CA LEU A 11 17.92 -24.95 10.25
C LEU A 11 18.76 -25.45 9.08
N HIS A 12 18.31 -25.21 7.85
CA HIS A 12 19.14 -25.36 6.65
C HIS A 12 19.52 -23.97 6.15
N SER A 13 20.82 -23.69 6.15
CA SER A 13 21.40 -22.54 5.45
C SER A 13 21.65 -22.95 4.00
N THR A 14 21.12 -22.20 3.04
CA THR A 14 21.48 -22.34 1.62
C THR A 14 22.49 -21.26 1.25
N ASP A 15 23.69 -21.35 1.81
CA ASP A 15 24.84 -20.64 1.26
C ASP A 15 25.75 -21.65 0.56
N ASN A 16 25.94 -21.44 -0.75
CA ASN A 16 26.92 -22.15 -1.55
C ASN A 16 28.33 -21.69 -1.16
N ASP A 17 28.84 -22.11 -0.01
CA ASP A 17 30.27 -22.34 0.17
C ASP A 17 30.55 -23.32 1.32
N LYS A 18 31.63 -24.09 1.17
CA LYS A 18 31.93 -25.34 1.89
C LYS A 18 32.08 -25.17 3.41
N SER A 19 31.12 -25.68 4.20
CA SER A 19 31.32 -26.57 5.37
C SER A 19 30.02 -26.68 6.20
N GLU A 20 29.33 -27.82 6.13
CA GLU A 20 28.16 -28.09 6.97
C GLU A 20 28.56 -28.26 8.45
N LYS A 21 28.10 -27.38 9.33
CA LYS A 21 28.05 -27.65 10.79
C LYS A 21 26.61 -27.87 11.22
N ARG A 22 26.29 -29.14 11.52
CA ARG A 22 25.03 -29.56 12.09
C ARG A 22 25.01 -29.23 13.59
N ILE A 23 24.18 -28.28 14.01
CA ILE A 23 23.93 -28.00 15.44
C ILE A 23 22.52 -28.49 15.75
N THR A 24 22.42 -29.57 16.52
CA THR A 24 21.17 -30.05 17.12
C THR A 24 21.17 -29.66 18.59
N SER A 25 20.23 -28.82 19.02
CA SER A 25 19.87 -28.67 20.43
C SER A 25 18.52 -29.35 20.68
N GLN A 26 18.45 -30.14 21.75
CA GLN A 26 17.22 -30.71 22.28
C GLN A 26 16.96 -30.09 23.65
N GLU A 27 15.75 -29.58 23.86
CA GLU A 27 15.31 -29.13 25.18
C GLU A 27 13.94 -29.74 25.49
N THR A 28 13.81 -30.35 26.68
CA THR A 28 12.59 -30.97 27.17
C THR A 28 11.85 -30.02 28.10
N VAL A 29 10.59 -29.70 27.81
CA VAL A 29 9.77 -28.78 28.62
C VAL A 29 8.56 -29.51 29.22
N PRO A 30 8.28 -29.37 30.54
CA PRO A 30 7.09 -29.94 31.18
C PRO A 30 5.78 -29.27 30.70
N SER A 31 4.71 -30.06 30.60
CA SER A 31 3.41 -29.69 30.02
C SER A 31 2.66 -28.55 30.74
N SER A 32 3.06 -28.19 31.96
CA SER A 32 2.42 -27.16 32.78
C SER A 32 2.83 -25.71 32.47
N ASN A 33 3.84 -25.48 31.60
CA ASN A 33 4.38 -24.14 31.30
C ASN A 33 4.09 -23.64 29.87
N ILE A 34 3.22 -24.31 29.12
CA ILE A 34 2.95 -24.02 27.69
C ILE A 34 2.29 -22.64 27.46
N LYS A 35 1.68 -22.02 28.47
CA LYS A 35 0.98 -20.72 28.32
C LYS A 35 1.81 -19.47 28.63
N THR A 36 3.07 -19.59 29.06
CA THR A 36 3.85 -18.43 29.55
C THR A 36 5.25 -18.31 28.96
N LYS A 37 5.48 -18.82 27.74
CA LYS A 37 6.68 -18.51 26.92
C LYS A 37 6.30 -18.33 25.45
N MET A 38 5.42 -17.37 25.18
CA MET A 38 5.33 -16.69 23.87
C MET A 38 5.41 -15.18 24.08
N VAL A 39 6.34 -14.78 24.93
CA VAL A 39 6.73 -13.38 25.12
C VAL A 39 8.25 -13.38 25.18
N ASP A 40 8.85 -12.43 24.47
CA ASP A 40 10.29 -12.17 24.33
C ASP A 40 10.99 -12.79 23.12
N ILE A 41 10.59 -12.32 21.93
CA ILE A 41 11.58 -11.87 20.95
C ILE A 41 11.35 -10.37 20.75
N PHE A 42 11.94 -9.56 21.63
CA PHE A 42 11.97 -8.11 21.46
C PHE A 42 12.86 -7.76 20.27
N TYR A 43 12.21 -7.35 19.18
CA TYR A 43 12.83 -6.67 18.06
C TYR A 43 13.34 -5.29 18.50
N SER A 44 14.60 -5.01 18.25
CA SER A 44 15.01 -3.64 17.89
C SER A 44 14.90 -3.53 16.37
N CYS A 45 13.71 -3.20 15.87
CA CYS A 45 13.52 -2.82 14.47
C CYS A 45 13.29 -1.31 14.43
N ASN A 46 14.27 -0.57 13.90
CA ASN A 46 14.20 0.87 13.78
C ASN A 46 13.11 1.30 12.78
N TYR A 47 12.30 2.28 13.19
CA TYR A 47 11.12 2.84 12.54
C TYR A 47 11.45 3.72 11.31
N PHE A 48 11.86 3.15 10.18
CA PHE A 48 12.21 3.98 9.00
C PHE A 48 11.63 3.55 7.64
N TYR A 49 10.93 2.42 7.53
CA TYR A 49 10.40 1.94 6.25
C TYR A 49 8.93 1.54 6.34
N CYS A 50 8.15 1.81 5.28
CA CYS A 50 6.78 1.29 5.11
C CYS A 50 6.73 -0.23 4.91
N GLY A 51 7.86 -0.93 4.86
CA GLY A 51 7.89 -2.38 4.80
C GLY A 51 8.46 -2.94 6.10
N ASN A 52 7.67 -3.73 6.83
CA ASN A 52 8.17 -4.88 7.60
C ASN A 52 7.02 -5.80 8.06
N ARG A 53 6.75 -6.85 7.29
CA ARG A 53 6.51 -8.18 7.85
C ARG A 53 7.39 -9.19 7.13
N CYS A 54 8.15 -9.97 7.89
CA CYS A 54 8.82 -11.16 7.40
C CYS A 54 7.77 -12.12 6.83
N PHE A 55 7.87 -12.46 5.54
CA PHE A 55 7.13 -13.59 4.99
C PHE A 55 7.83 -14.89 5.44
N SER A 56 7.10 -15.79 6.10
CA SER A 56 7.44 -17.21 6.07
C SER A 56 6.67 -17.84 4.92
N SER A 57 7.40 -18.43 3.96
CA SER A 57 6.80 -19.22 2.90
C SER A 57 6.35 -20.56 3.45
N SER A 58 5.06 -20.86 3.44
CA SER A 58 4.58 -22.24 3.47
C SER A 58 3.43 -22.46 2.48
N ASN A 59 3.38 -23.69 1.98
CA ASN A 59 2.91 -24.08 0.66
C ASN A 59 1.43 -23.86 0.34
N ARG A 60 1.24 -23.53 -0.95
CA ARG A 60 0.02 -23.48 -1.77
C ARG A 60 -0.86 -24.74 -1.64
N ARG A 61 -2.13 -24.55 -1.26
CA ARG A 61 -3.26 -25.36 -1.75
C ARG A 61 -4.40 -24.41 -2.14
N GLN A 62 -4.70 -24.36 -3.44
CA GLN A 62 -5.83 -23.65 -3.99
C GLN A 62 -7.10 -24.41 -3.61
N ASN A 63 -7.94 -23.80 -2.76
CA ASN A 63 -9.37 -24.06 -2.75
C ASN A 63 -10.05 -22.71 -2.97
N GLU A 64 -11.00 -22.71 -3.88
CA GLU A 64 -11.78 -21.58 -4.38
C GLU A 64 -12.66 -20.99 -3.28
N GLU A 65 -12.11 -20.06 -2.51
CA GLU A 65 -12.87 -19.07 -1.75
C GLU A 65 -12.64 -17.70 -2.40
N GLU A 66 -13.75 -16.99 -2.59
CA GLU A 66 -13.94 -15.70 -3.23
C GLU A 66 -12.83 -14.69 -2.87
N LYS A 67 -11.74 -14.75 -3.64
CA LYS A 67 -10.61 -13.85 -3.52
C LYS A 67 -11.00 -12.58 -4.24
N TRP A 68 -11.38 -11.55 -3.49
CA TRP A 68 -11.28 -10.17 -3.97
C TRP A 68 -9.82 -9.97 -4.37
N GLU A 69 -9.48 -10.17 -5.64
CA GLU A 69 -8.11 -10.01 -6.09
C GLU A 69 -7.75 -8.54 -5.94
N THR A 70 -7.03 -8.26 -4.86
CA THR A 70 -6.25 -7.05 -4.57
C THR A 70 -5.10 -6.92 -5.55
N GLY A 71 -5.39 -7.07 -6.84
CA GLY A 71 -4.41 -7.12 -7.91
C GLY A 71 -4.95 -6.41 -9.13
N CYS A 72 -4.07 -5.67 -9.80
CA CYS A 72 -4.37 -5.19 -11.13
C CYS A 72 -4.42 -6.38 -12.11
N GLY A 73 -5.04 -6.21 -13.28
CA GLY A 73 -5.01 -7.24 -14.32
C GLY A 73 -3.56 -7.63 -14.68
N ASN A 74 -3.37 -8.82 -15.27
CA ASN A 74 -2.04 -9.44 -15.46
C ASN A 74 -0.97 -8.55 -16.14
N ASP A 75 -1.37 -7.59 -16.98
CA ASP A 75 -0.48 -6.65 -17.69
C ASP A 75 -0.42 -5.25 -17.02
N SER A 76 -0.82 -5.15 -15.76
CA SER A 76 -0.89 -3.91 -15.01
C SER A 76 0.05 -3.94 -13.81
N ILE A 77 0.62 -2.78 -13.51
CA ILE A 77 1.45 -2.52 -12.35
C ILE A 77 0.53 -2.09 -11.21
N LEU A 78 0.60 -2.83 -10.10
CA LEU A 78 0.00 -2.44 -8.82
C LEU A 78 0.99 -1.56 -8.04
N ILE A 79 0.51 -0.41 -7.59
CA ILE A 79 1.28 0.56 -6.82
C ILE A 79 0.61 0.72 -5.44
N THR A 80 1.27 0.19 -4.41
CA THR A 80 0.80 0.22 -3.02
C THR A 80 1.58 1.18 -2.12
N PHE A 81 2.76 1.64 -2.57
CA PHE A 81 3.65 2.54 -1.82
C PHE A 81 4.28 1.95 -0.55
N ASP A 82 4.03 0.67 -0.24
CA ASP A 82 4.55 -0.01 0.95
C ASP A 82 6.07 -0.18 0.94
N GLU A 83 6.72 -0.13 -0.22
CA GLU A 83 8.18 -0.23 -0.32
C GLU A 83 8.90 1.10 -0.02
N LEU A 84 8.17 2.21 0.11
CA LEU A 84 8.76 3.54 0.27
C LEU A 84 8.99 3.89 1.75
N PRO A 85 9.89 4.83 2.07
CA PRO A 85 9.98 5.38 3.41
C PRO A 85 8.79 6.28 3.72
N SER A 86 8.31 6.24 4.96
CA SER A 86 7.16 7.05 5.39
C SER A 86 7.50 8.54 5.48
N LEU A 87 6.48 9.39 5.34
CA LEU A 87 6.60 10.85 5.48
C LEU A 87 7.59 11.48 4.49
N THR A 88 7.79 10.83 3.34
CA THR A 88 8.65 11.32 2.26
C THR A 88 7.86 11.58 1.00
N ALA A 89 8.40 12.41 0.11
CA ALA A 89 7.87 12.54 -1.24
C ALA A 89 8.07 11.22 -2.00
N VAL A 90 7.08 10.83 -2.79
CA VAL A 90 7.21 9.69 -3.70
C VAL A 90 8.33 10.02 -4.70
N PRO A 91 9.40 9.20 -4.81
CA PRO A 91 10.52 9.50 -5.68
C PRO A 91 10.11 9.50 -7.16
N ASN A 92 10.71 10.40 -7.95
CA ASN A 92 10.60 10.34 -9.41
C ASN A 92 11.17 9.04 -9.96
N GLY A 93 10.51 8.47 -10.97
CA GLY A 93 10.83 7.17 -11.55
C GLY A 93 10.27 5.98 -10.76
N TYR A 94 9.65 6.20 -9.58
CA TYR A 94 8.99 5.15 -8.84
C TYR A 94 7.87 4.53 -9.69
N LYS A 95 8.00 3.23 -9.97
CA LYS A 95 7.14 2.45 -10.89
C LYS A 95 7.05 3.04 -12.30
N SER A 96 8.16 3.59 -12.81
CA SER A 96 8.27 4.22 -14.14
C SER A 96 7.37 5.46 -14.32
N ILE A 97 7.02 6.12 -13.21
CA ILE A 97 6.23 7.34 -13.18
C ILE A 97 7.02 8.42 -12.43
N ASN A 98 6.97 9.64 -12.96
CA ASN A 98 7.38 10.85 -12.26
C ASN A 98 6.19 11.38 -11.44
N TRP A 99 6.47 11.70 -10.18
CA TRP A 99 5.48 12.08 -9.19
C TRP A 99 5.72 13.50 -8.75
N ASN A 100 4.67 14.31 -8.78
CA ASN A 100 4.70 15.66 -8.25
C ASN A 100 3.59 15.83 -7.22
N ASN A 101 3.98 16.40 -6.06
CA ASN A 101 3.10 16.62 -4.92
C ASN A 101 2.45 15.34 -4.35
N ALA A 102 3.10 14.19 -4.53
CA ALA A 102 2.70 12.91 -3.94
C ALA A 102 3.62 12.58 -2.77
N TYR A 103 3.05 12.29 -1.60
CA TYR A 103 3.80 11.97 -0.40
C TYR A 103 3.27 10.69 0.24
N VAL A 104 4.17 9.92 0.81
CA VAL A 104 3.84 8.66 1.49
C VAL A 104 3.49 8.97 2.94
N PHE A 105 2.37 8.41 3.39
CA PHE A 105 1.92 8.50 4.76
C PHE A 105 1.75 7.10 5.33
N ILE A 106 2.22 6.89 6.56
CA ILE A 106 1.89 5.67 7.31
C ILE A 106 0.58 5.88 8.02
N ASN A 107 -0.21 4.82 8.12
CA ASN A 107 -1.36 4.82 9.01
C ASN A 107 -0.97 5.37 10.40
N SER A 108 -1.59 6.49 10.78
CA SER A 108 -1.39 7.17 12.06
C SER A 108 -2.49 6.76 13.04
N TYR A 109 -2.25 6.93 14.34
CA TYR A 109 -3.28 6.70 15.36
C TYR A 109 -4.45 7.71 15.32
N ASN A 110 -4.30 8.84 14.62
CA ASN A 110 -5.33 9.88 14.53
C ASN A 110 -6.39 9.52 13.49
N ILE A 111 -7.63 9.26 13.91
CA ILE A 111 -8.76 8.90 13.04
C ILE A 111 -8.90 9.91 11.88
N SER A 112 -8.82 9.40 10.65
CA SER A 112 -8.95 10.16 9.41
C SER A 112 -9.23 9.22 8.23
N GLY A 113 -9.38 9.77 7.03
CA GLY A 113 -9.45 8.97 5.82
C GLY A 113 -8.11 8.39 5.36
N PHE A 114 -6.98 8.74 5.98
CA PHE A 114 -5.71 8.05 5.71
C PHE A 114 -5.80 6.58 6.07
N GLN A 115 -6.50 6.23 7.15
CA GLN A 115 -6.74 4.83 7.51
C GLN A 115 -7.68 4.15 6.54
N THR A 116 -8.76 4.83 6.15
CA THR A 116 -9.73 4.27 5.20
C THR A 116 -9.10 4.04 3.83
N GLY A 117 -8.25 4.95 3.36
CA GLY A 117 -7.56 4.86 2.07
C GLY A 117 -6.29 4.01 2.06
N THR A 118 -5.80 3.53 3.21
CA THR A 118 -4.71 2.56 3.28
C THR A 118 -5.30 1.16 3.19
N VAL A 119 -5.25 0.57 2.00
CA VAL A 119 -5.83 -0.76 1.71
C VAL A 119 -4.75 -1.83 1.73
N SER A 120 -3.57 -1.47 1.28
CA SER A 120 -2.35 -2.24 1.43
C SER A 120 -1.85 -2.19 2.89
N PRO A 121 -0.90 -3.05 3.29
CA PRO A 121 -0.60 -3.26 4.70
C PRO A 121 -0.17 -2.01 5.48
N ASN A 122 0.60 -1.09 4.89
CA ASN A 122 1.35 -0.13 5.69
C ASN A 122 1.23 1.32 5.24
N CYS A 123 1.18 1.58 3.92
CA CYS A 123 1.30 2.94 3.42
C CYS A 123 0.26 3.34 2.38
N THR A 124 0.01 4.64 2.33
CA THR A 124 -0.85 5.28 1.34
C THR A 124 -0.15 6.52 0.82
N SER A 125 -0.43 6.90 -0.42
CA SER A 125 0.02 8.17 -0.97
C SER A 125 -1.04 9.25 -0.74
N HIS A 126 -0.62 10.51 -0.66
CA HIS A 126 -1.52 11.64 -0.57
C HIS A 126 -0.98 12.86 -1.31
N ASN A 127 -1.88 13.79 -1.58
CA ASN A 127 -1.53 15.09 -2.10
C ASN A 127 -1.12 16.06 -0.98
N ALA A 128 0.11 16.58 -1.03
CA ALA A 128 0.57 17.47 0.02
C ALA A 128 -0.13 18.84 -0.04
N TYR A 129 -0.40 19.38 1.15
CA TYR A 129 -1.07 20.67 1.38
C TYR A 129 -2.44 20.83 0.69
N GLY A 130 -3.09 19.72 0.29
CA GLY A 130 -4.36 19.77 -0.43
C GLY A 130 -4.23 20.26 -1.89
N ASN A 131 -3.00 20.46 -2.38
CA ASN A 131 -2.72 20.91 -3.73
C ASN A 131 -2.87 19.76 -4.74
N PRO A 132 -3.00 20.04 -6.06
CA PRO A 132 -3.07 18.99 -7.06
C PRO A 132 -1.84 18.07 -7.06
N MET A 133 -2.06 16.77 -7.23
CA MET A 133 -1.01 15.77 -7.46
C MET A 133 -0.92 15.48 -8.96
N ARG A 134 0.30 15.32 -9.49
CA ARG A 134 0.52 15.00 -10.89
C ARG A 134 1.37 13.75 -11.04
N MET A 135 0.92 12.87 -11.92
CA MET A 135 1.69 11.75 -12.45
C MET A 135 2.06 12.07 -13.90
N THR A 136 3.32 11.93 -14.24
CA THR A 136 3.79 11.99 -15.64
C THR A 136 4.59 10.75 -15.95
N ASN A 137 4.50 10.27 -17.18
CA ASN A 137 5.34 9.19 -17.67
C ASN A 137 6.84 9.46 -17.45
N LEU A 138 7.60 8.37 -17.33
CA LEU A 138 9.04 8.39 -17.49
C LEU A 138 9.37 8.17 -18.97
N ASP A 139 10.35 8.91 -19.50
CA ASP A 139 10.94 8.70 -20.83
C ASP A 139 9.99 8.81 -22.04
N GLY A 140 8.85 9.49 -21.90
CA GLY A 140 7.91 9.70 -23.01
C GLY A 140 6.99 8.50 -23.33
N THR A 141 7.03 7.44 -22.53
CA THR A 141 6.15 6.26 -22.66
C THR A 141 4.69 6.59 -22.36
N LEU A 142 3.72 5.91 -22.98
CA LEU A 142 2.31 6.19 -22.68
C LEU A 142 1.79 5.19 -21.65
N PHE A 143 0.87 5.62 -20.79
CA PHE A 143 0.24 4.72 -19.83
C PHE A 143 -1.28 4.79 -19.88
N THR A 144 -1.91 3.75 -19.35
CA THR A 144 -3.34 3.68 -19.06
C THR A 144 -3.52 3.70 -17.55
N LEU A 145 -4.45 4.53 -17.08
CA LEU A 145 -4.88 4.56 -15.69
C LEU A 145 -6.15 3.69 -15.58
N HIS A 146 -6.13 2.66 -14.74
CA HIS A 146 -7.21 1.67 -14.65
C HIS A 146 -8.10 1.87 -13.43
N SER A 147 -7.49 1.92 -12.25
CA SER A 147 -8.23 2.04 -10.99
C SER A 147 -7.38 2.56 -9.85
N VAL A 148 -8.04 2.98 -8.78
CA VAL A 148 -7.39 3.36 -7.52
C VAL A 148 -8.36 3.19 -6.35
N ALA A 149 -7.83 2.89 -5.18
CA ALA A 149 -8.57 2.94 -3.92
C ALA A 149 -8.31 4.29 -3.25
N MET A 150 -9.35 5.04 -2.89
CA MET A 150 -9.23 6.40 -2.36
C MET A 150 -10.22 6.70 -1.24
N ALA A 151 -9.80 7.57 -0.33
CA ALA A 151 -10.65 8.19 0.67
C ALA A 151 -10.21 9.65 0.89
N SER A 152 -11.13 10.55 1.22
CA SER A 152 -10.76 11.92 1.61
C SER A 152 -10.16 11.92 3.02
N ALA A 153 -9.12 12.67 3.28
CA ALA A 153 -8.49 12.68 4.61
C ALA A 153 -9.43 13.22 5.69
N TRP A 154 -10.14 14.33 5.43
CA TRP A 154 -10.89 15.03 6.48
C TRP A 154 -12.26 15.58 6.08
N LYS A 155 -12.62 15.58 4.80
CA LYS A 155 -13.87 16.16 4.30
C LYS A 155 -14.77 15.15 3.65
N ASP A 156 -16.01 15.03 4.13
CA ASP A 156 -17.04 14.26 3.43
C ASP A 156 -17.51 15.00 2.17
N ASN A 157 -17.97 14.22 1.20
CA ASN A 157 -18.39 14.68 -0.12
C ASN A 157 -17.31 15.54 -0.82
N LEU A 158 -16.03 15.23 -0.63
CA LEU A 158 -14.93 15.93 -1.29
C LEU A 158 -14.94 15.57 -2.78
N GLN A 159 -14.89 16.58 -3.63
CA GLN A 159 -14.88 16.39 -5.08
C GLN A 159 -13.44 16.12 -5.52
N LEU A 160 -13.21 14.97 -6.12
CA LEU A 160 -11.95 14.58 -6.75
C LEU A 160 -12.10 14.73 -8.27
N ASN A 161 -11.46 15.75 -8.84
CA ASN A 161 -11.34 15.90 -10.28
C ASN A 161 -10.06 15.24 -10.79
N VAL A 162 -10.20 14.34 -11.75
CA VAL A 162 -9.11 13.62 -12.40
C VAL A 162 -9.09 13.99 -13.87
N VAL A 163 -7.95 14.48 -14.35
CA VAL A 163 -7.76 14.87 -15.75
C VAL A 163 -6.58 14.11 -16.34
N GLY A 164 -6.83 13.36 -17.40
CA GLY A 164 -5.83 12.67 -18.19
C GLY A 164 -5.48 13.46 -19.45
N TYR A 165 -4.20 13.58 -19.76
CA TYR A 165 -3.69 14.29 -20.92
C TYR A 165 -2.82 13.39 -21.80
N ARG A 166 -2.76 13.77 -23.08
CA ARG A 166 -1.73 13.34 -24.03
C ARG A 166 -1.25 14.57 -24.81
N SER A 167 0.03 14.88 -24.72
CA SER A 167 0.67 16.01 -25.37
C SER A 167 -0.06 17.33 -25.09
N ASN A 168 -0.43 17.54 -23.82
CA ASN A 168 -1.23 18.67 -23.32
C ASN A 168 -2.69 18.74 -23.80
N VAL A 169 -3.18 17.75 -24.55
CA VAL A 169 -4.60 17.64 -24.93
C VAL A 169 -5.32 16.79 -23.89
N ILE A 170 -6.48 17.26 -23.41
CA ILE A 170 -7.33 16.50 -22.47
C ILE A 170 -7.92 15.29 -23.21
N ILE A 171 -7.65 14.10 -22.68
CA ILE A 171 -8.21 12.84 -23.18
C ILE A 171 -9.44 12.44 -22.35
N ALA A 172 -9.39 12.64 -21.04
CA ALA A 172 -10.48 12.37 -20.12
C ALA A 172 -10.48 13.37 -18.97
N ASN A 173 -11.67 13.74 -18.50
CA ASN A 173 -11.85 14.64 -17.37
C ASN A 173 -13.14 14.23 -16.64
N ASN A 174 -13.00 13.65 -15.45
CA ASN A 174 -14.15 13.23 -14.64
C ASN A 174 -13.98 13.69 -13.20
N THR A 175 -15.12 13.93 -12.54
CA THR A 175 -15.17 14.24 -11.11
C THR A 175 -15.86 13.12 -10.36
N TYR A 176 -15.25 12.70 -9.27
CA TYR A 176 -15.72 11.68 -8.35
C TYR A 176 -15.99 12.29 -6.98
N ILE A 177 -16.84 11.65 -6.19
CA ILE A 177 -17.08 12.03 -4.80
C ILE A 177 -16.41 10.99 -3.92
N ILE A 178 -15.55 11.44 -3.01
CA ILE A 178 -14.88 10.60 -2.02
C ILE A 178 -15.28 11.03 -0.59
N GLN A 179 -15.18 10.10 0.35
CA GLN A 179 -15.64 10.25 1.74
C GLN A 179 -14.54 9.89 2.72
N VAL A 180 -14.70 10.31 3.98
CA VAL A 180 -13.68 10.06 5.02
C VAL A 180 -13.67 8.59 5.43
N PHE A 181 -14.84 8.03 5.75
CA PHE A 181 -14.96 6.67 6.29
C PHE A 181 -15.55 5.64 5.31
N LEU A 182 -15.62 5.98 4.02
CA LEU A 182 -16.05 5.05 2.98
C LEU A 182 -14.99 4.99 1.88
N LEU A 183 -14.41 3.80 1.71
CA LEU A 183 -13.44 3.53 0.66
C LEU A 183 -14.10 3.63 -0.70
N SER A 184 -13.55 4.48 -1.56
CA SER A 184 -13.96 4.63 -2.95
C SER A 184 -12.99 3.86 -3.85
N ASN A 185 -13.45 2.73 -4.39
CA ASN A 185 -12.72 2.01 -5.44
C ASN A 185 -13.15 2.60 -6.79
N ILE A 186 -12.30 3.43 -7.37
CA ILE A 186 -12.60 4.17 -8.60
C ILE A 186 -12.02 3.41 -9.79
N THR A 187 -12.85 3.14 -10.80
CA THR A 187 -12.42 2.63 -12.10
C THR A 187 -12.45 3.76 -13.13
N PHE A 188 -11.39 3.88 -13.91
CA PHE A 188 -11.16 4.95 -14.87
C PHE A 188 -11.46 4.47 -16.30
N ILE A 189 -12.62 4.84 -16.83
CA ILE A 189 -13.00 4.55 -18.23
C ILE A 189 -12.54 5.70 -19.11
N GLY A 190 -11.84 5.38 -20.22
CA GLY A 190 -11.36 6.37 -21.20
C GLY A 190 -9.97 6.96 -20.90
N TYR A 191 -9.34 6.61 -19.78
CA TYR A 191 -8.01 7.09 -19.38
C TYR A 191 -6.88 6.24 -19.98
N SER A 192 -6.81 6.19 -21.32
CA SER A 192 -5.81 5.39 -22.05
C SER A 192 -4.89 6.25 -22.90
N ASN A 193 -3.67 5.77 -23.15
CA ASN A 193 -2.64 6.45 -23.95
C ASN A 193 -2.30 7.86 -23.43
N LEU A 194 -2.15 7.97 -22.10
CA LEU A 194 -1.86 9.21 -21.40
C LEU A 194 -0.35 9.40 -21.21
N ASP A 195 0.11 10.65 -21.20
CA ASP A 195 1.44 11.01 -20.69
C ASP A 195 1.37 11.69 -19.31
N THR A 196 0.22 12.24 -18.96
CA THR A 196 0.01 12.98 -17.71
C THR A 196 -1.36 12.67 -17.12
N VAL A 197 -1.43 12.53 -15.80
CA VAL A 197 -2.68 12.58 -15.03
C VAL A 197 -2.53 13.60 -13.91
N VAL A 198 -3.54 14.42 -13.71
CA VAL A 198 -3.64 15.36 -12.60
C VAL A 198 -4.85 14.99 -11.75
N PHE A 199 -4.62 14.84 -10.45
CA PHE A 199 -5.65 14.69 -9.43
C PHE A 199 -5.75 15.99 -8.66
N SER A 200 -6.95 16.55 -8.56
CA SER A 200 -7.21 17.78 -7.82
C SER A 200 -8.48 17.64 -7.01
N THR A 201 -8.53 18.29 -5.86
CA THR A 201 -9.65 18.17 -4.93
C THR A 201 -10.20 19.53 -4.55
N SER A 202 -11.52 19.59 -4.33
CA SER A 202 -12.20 20.82 -3.92
C SER A 202 -13.53 20.53 -3.23
N GLY A 203 -14.09 21.55 -2.58
CA GLY A 203 -15.37 21.46 -1.90
C GLY A 203 -15.34 20.54 -0.67
N GLY A 204 -16.42 19.79 -0.47
CA GLY A 204 -16.64 18.94 0.70
C GLY A 204 -16.95 19.71 1.99
N THR A 205 -17.36 18.98 3.02
CA THR A 205 -17.61 19.49 4.38
C THR A 205 -16.71 18.75 5.36
N ARG A 206 -16.06 19.48 6.27
CA ARG A 206 -15.22 18.88 7.32
C ARG A 206 -16.04 17.85 8.11
N ASN A 207 -15.54 16.62 8.20
CA ASN A 207 -16.17 15.58 8.99
C ASN A 207 -16.00 15.92 10.49
N PRO A 208 -17.05 15.83 11.32
CA PRO A 208 -16.97 16.20 12.73
C PRO A 208 -16.14 15.22 13.58
N ASN A 209 -15.89 14.00 13.10
CA ASN A 209 -15.23 12.92 13.84
C ASN A 209 -13.72 12.83 13.58
N VAL A 210 -13.16 13.74 12.79
CA VAL A 210 -11.71 13.84 12.56
C VAL A 210 -11.16 15.13 13.18
N SER A 211 -9.87 15.16 13.47
CA SER A 211 -9.24 16.28 14.19
C SER A 211 -8.84 17.45 13.30
N ASP A 212 -8.60 17.21 12.01
CA ASP A 212 -8.02 18.21 11.09
C ASP A 212 -9.04 18.69 10.03
N ASP A 213 -8.58 19.55 9.12
CA ASP A 213 -9.32 19.99 7.94
C ASP A 213 -8.39 20.17 6.73
N GLY A 214 -8.93 20.02 5.53
CA GLY A 214 -8.19 20.17 4.29
C GLY A 214 -8.81 19.37 3.16
N THR A 215 -8.34 19.64 1.95
CA THR A 215 -8.78 18.94 0.73
C THR A 215 -7.88 17.76 0.40
N HIS A 216 -7.19 17.19 1.39
CA HIS A 216 -6.30 16.06 1.16
C HIS A 216 -7.08 14.77 0.94
N TYR A 217 -6.48 13.82 0.24
CA TYR A 217 -6.98 12.47 0.07
C TYR A 217 -5.85 11.46 0.31
N ALA A 218 -6.23 10.25 0.69
CA ALA A 218 -5.37 9.08 0.69
C ALA A 218 -5.67 8.23 -0.54
N MET A 219 -4.62 7.71 -1.18
CA MET A 219 -4.71 6.84 -2.36
C MET A 219 -3.77 5.64 -2.23
N ASP A 220 -4.28 4.49 -2.62
CA ASP A 220 -3.57 3.22 -2.53
C ASP A 220 -4.09 2.26 -3.60
N ASN A 221 -3.38 1.15 -3.82
CA ASN A 221 -3.69 0.14 -4.82
C ASN A 221 -4.00 0.75 -6.20
N LEU A 222 -3.16 1.70 -6.61
CA LEU A 222 -3.26 2.32 -7.92
C LEU A 222 -2.84 1.31 -8.99
N CYS A 223 -3.69 1.14 -10.00
CA CYS A 223 -3.44 0.25 -11.12
C CYS A 223 -3.21 1.03 -12.40
N ILE A 224 -2.06 0.79 -13.03
CA ILE A 224 -1.69 1.37 -14.32
C ILE A 224 -1.12 0.30 -15.26
N SER A 225 -1.15 0.53 -16.56
CA SER A 225 -0.30 -0.20 -17.52
C SER A 225 0.56 0.79 -18.27
N VAL A 226 1.85 0.49 -18.42
CA VAL A 226 2.79 1.28 -19.23
C VAL A 226 2.98 0.56 -20.56
N LYS A 227 2.99 1.31 -21.67
CA LYS A 227 3.16 0.82 -23.04
C LYS A 227 4.47 1.29 -23.64
#